data_AF-A0A1M3NAH9-F1
#
_entry.id   AF-A0A1M3NAH9-F1
#
_cell.length_a   1.000
_cell.length_b   1.000
_cell.length_c   1.000
_cell.angle_alpha   90.00
_cell.angle_beta   90.00
_cell.angle_gamma   90.00
#
_symmetry.space_group_name_H-M   'P 1'
#
loop_
_entity.id
_entity.type
_entity.pdbx_description
1 polymer ?
#
loop_
_entity_poly.entity_id
_entity_poly.type
_entity_poly.pdbx_seq_one_letter_code
_entity_poly.pdbx_strand_id
1 'polypeptide(L)'
;MAGPASISTPRTAPRSRELALARTPSVPLVTKDFQRTTLKAHHRPVLRALAEAMFSQDGEIAPGRLDAFVEDVDGFISPASKTLRFGLIAMLFAIRWSPLLFFRFKTFEELTVEDRVHHLEALEKSKVKQLPLLVVAYKTVLTMIFYEDEGEQRAIGYPGPERKRWKKGPSLPVVQPNEEVAQ
;
A
#
# COMPACT_ATOMS: atom_id res chain seq x y z
N MET A 1 11.29 83.55 -21.64
CA MET A 1 12.05 83.21 -20.42
C MET A 1 11.80 81.73 -20.12
N ALA A 2 12.89 80.95 -19.95
CA ALA A 2 13.03 79.60 -19.38
C ALA A 2 11.89 78.58 -19.64
N GLY A 3 12.05 77.44 -20.33
CA GLY A 3 13.17 76.50 -20.35
C GLY A 3 12.59 75.09 -20.03
N PRO A 4 12.79 74.05 -20.85
CA PRO A 4 12.10 72.77 -20.74
C PRO A 4 12.80 71.81 -19.77
N ALA A 5 12.04 71.02 -19.02
CA ALA A 5 12.58 69.95 -18.16
C ALA A 5 12.13 68.57 -18.67
N SER A 6 12.95 68.02 -19.57
CA SER A 6 12.99 66.61 -19.91
C SER A 6 13.34 65.79 -18.66
N ILE A 7 12.48 64.85 -18.25
CA ILE A 7 12.83 63.83 -17.26
C ILE A 7 13.04 62.51 -18.00
N SER A 8 14.31 62.15 -18.05
CA SER A 8 14.88 60.92 -18.58
C SER A 8 14.40 59.68 -17.84
N THR A 9 13.97 58.66 -18.58
CA THR A 9 13.76 57.30 -18.11
C THR A 9 15.12 56.60 -17.91
N PRO A 10 15.44 56.03 -16.74
CA PRO A 10 16.54 55.08 -16.64
C PRO A 10 16.06 53.68 -17.04
N ARG A 11 16.52 53.24 -18.21
CA ARG A 11 16.54 51.87 -18.71
C ARG A 11 17.68 51.12 -18.00
N THR A 12 17.34 50.19 -17.10
CA THR A 12 18.33 49.25 -16.55
C THR A 12 17.75 47.85 -16.47
N ALA A 13 17.96 47.08 -17.54
CA ALA A 13 18.00 45.63 -17.46
C ALA A 13 19.47 45.22 -17.58
N PRO A 14 19.96 44.39 -16.65
CA PRO A 14 20.71 43.20 -17.07
C PRO A 14 20.01 41.93 -16.57
N ARG A 15 19.13 41.43 -17.44
CA ARG A 15 18.49 40.12 -17.37
C ARG A 15 19.47 39.08 -17.90
N SER A 16 20.39 38.54 -17.08
CA SER A 16 21.30 37.46 -17.54
C SER A 16 22.03 36.64 -16.48
N ARG A 17 22.01 36.97 -15.18
CA ARG A 17 22.82 36.24 -14.17
C ARG A 17 22.08 35.21 -13.32
N GLU A 18 20.75 35.13 -13.43
CA GLU A 18 19.90 34.33 -12.53
C GLU A 18 19.40 33.01 -13.12
N LEU A 19 19.93 32.58 -14.28
CA LEU A 19 19.60 31.29 -14.90
C LEU A 19 20.71 30.23 -14.71
N ALA A 20 21.74 30.55 -13.93
CA ALA A 20 22.89 29.68 -13.68
C ALA A 20 23.01 29.22 -12.21
N LEU A 21 21.94 29.32 -11.43
CA LEU A 21 21.82 28.54 -10.19
C LEU A 21 21.46 27.12 -10.60
N ALA A 22 22.54 26.38 -10.83
CA ALA A 22 22.64 24.94 -10.92
C ALA A 22 21.39 24.26 -10.36
N ARG A 23 20.50 23.88 -11.29
CA ARG A 23 19.53 22.83 -11.10
C ARG A 23 20.37 21.59 -10.85
N THR A 24 20.79 21.39 -9.60
CA THR A 24 21.51 20.19 -9.17
C THR A 24 20.68 19.05 -9.71
N PRO A 25 21.24 18.20 -10.60
CA PRO A 25 20.49 17.07 -11.09
C PRO A 25 20.03 16.32 -9.85
N SER A 26 18.72 16.25 -9.65
CA SER A 26 18.14 15.42 -8.61
C SER A 26 18.64 14.03 -8.94
N VAL A 27 19.70 13.59 -8.27
CA VAL A 27 20.22 12.24 -8.41
C VAL A 27 19.00 11.40 -8.10
N PRO A 28 18.45 10.66 -9.08
CA PRO A 28 17.39 9.73 -8.76
C PRO A 28 18.02 8.85 -7.70
N LEU A 29 17.47 8.90 -6.49
CA LEU A 29 17.75 7.89 -5.50
C LEU A 29 17.21 6.61 -6.14
N VAL A 30 18.06 5.96 -6.94
CA VAL A 30 17.90 4.59 -7.37
C VAL A 30 18.19 3.82 -6.09
N THR A 31 17.23 3.88 -5.17
CA THR A 31 17.10 2.87 -4.14
C THR A 31 17.05 1.60 -4.95
N LYS A 32 18.07 0.78 -4.78
CA LYS A 32 18.13 -0.57 -5.32
C LYS A 32 17.04 -1.30 -4.58
N ASP A 33 15.79 -1.04 -4.97
CA ASP A 33 14.59 -1.70 -4.49
C ASP A 33 14.72 -3.09 -5.05
N PHE A 34 15.49 -3.91 -4.31
CA PHE A 34 15.42 -5.33 -4.44
C PHE A 34 13.92 -5.61 -4.38
N GLN A 35 13.35 -6.10 -5.48
CA GLN A 35 12.05 -6.75 -5.50
C GLN A 35 12.17 -7.95 -4.55
N ARG A 36 12.11 -7.66 -3.25
CA ARG A 36 12.12 -8.66 -2.20
C ARG A 36 10.73 -9.24 -2.29
N THR A 37 10.66 -10.51 -2.59
CA THR A 37 9.44 -11.30 -2.44
C THR A 37 9.54 -11.99 -1.10
N THR A 38 8.56 -11.81 -0.23
CA THR A 38 8.51 -12.46 1.08
C THR A 38 7.71 -13.76 1.01
N LEU A 39 6.71 -13.83 0.13
CA LEU A 39 5.91 -15.02 -0.08
C LEU A 39 6.67 -16.07 -0.90
N LYS A 40 6.80 -17.27 -0.33
CA LYS A 40 7.30 -18.46 -1.02
C LYS A 40 6.19 -19.07 -1.88
N ALA A 41 6.55 -19.93 -2.84
CA ALA A 41 5.61 -20.57 -3.75
C ALA A 41 4.42 -21.26 -3.05
N HIS A 42 4.65 -21.90 -1.89
CA HIS A 42 3.59 -22.60 -1.14
C HIS A 42 2.66 -21.67 -0.34
N HIS A 43 3.03 -20.40 -0.12
CA HIS A 43 2.16 -19.43 0.53
C HIS A 43 1.08 -18.90 -0.42
N ARG A 44 1.42 -18.77 -1.71
CA ARG A 44 0.55 -18.16 -2.73
C ARG A 44 -0.81 -18.87 -2.86
N PRO A 45 -0.90 -20.22 -2.96
CA PRO A 45 -2.20 -20.90 -3.05
C PRO A 45 -3.08 -20.70 -1.82
N VAL A 46 -2.47 -20.66 -0.62
CA VAL A 46 -3.21 -20.44 0.64
C VAL A 46 -3.81 -19.04 0.64
N LEU A 47 -3.02 -18.04 0.25
CA LEU A 47 -3.46 -16.66 0.20
C LEU A 47 -4.56 -16.45 -0.86
N ARG A 48 -4.42 -17.08 -2.03
CA ARG A 48 -5.44 -17.09 -3.08
C ARG A 48 -6.75 -17.70 -2.56
N ALA A 49 -6.68 -18.88 -1.95
CA ALA A 49 -7.84 -19.57 -1.38
C ALA A 49 -8.53 -18.75 -0.27
N LEU A 50 -7.74 -18.02 0.51
CA LEU A 50 -8.22 -17.15 1.57
C LEU A 50 -8.92 -15.90 1.01
N ALA A 51 -8.32 -15.25 0.00
CA ALA A 51 -8.91 -14.11 -0.69
C ALA A 51 -10.25 -14.50 -1.35
N GLU A 52 -10.27 -15.66 -2.02
CA GLU A 52 -11.48 -16.22 -2.62
C GLU A 52 -12.58 -16.43 -1.57
N ALA A 53 -12.26 -17.05 -0.43
CA ALA A 53 -13.24 -17.27 0.64
C ALA A 53 -13.70 -15.96 1.32
N MET A 54 -12.85 -14.95 1.38
CA MET A 54 -13.17 -13.68 2.02
C MET A 54 -14.04 -12.76 1.15
N PHE A 55 -13.76 -12.70 -0.15
CA PHE A 55 -14.27 -11.64 -1.02
C PHE A 55 -15.24 -12.14 -2.10
N SER A 56 -15.32 -13.45 -2.37
CA SER A 56 -16.24 -13.96 -3.41
C SER A 56 -17.71 -14.03 -2.95
N GLN A 57 -18.01 -13.63 -1.72
CA GLN A 57 -19.39 -13.59 -1.20
C GLN A 57 -20.20 -12.45 -1.84
N ASP A 58 -19.53 -11.37 -2.24
CA ASP A 58 -20.15 -10.19 -2.84
C ASP A 58 -20.26 -10.30 -4.38
N GLY A 59 -19.78 -11.41 -4.97
CA GLY A 59 -19.81 -11.70 -6.40
C GLY A 59 -18.63 -12.56 -6.87
N GLU A 60 -18.69 -13.05 -8.11
CA GLU A 60 -17.57 -13.79 -8.71
C GLU A 60 -16.38 -12.84 -8.92
N ILE A 61 -15.24 -13.15 -8.30
CA ILE A 61 -13.98 -12.43 -8.51
C ILE A 61 -13.26 -13.04 -9.70
N ALA A 62 -12.87 -12.19 -10.66
CA ALA A 62 -12.07 -12.62 -11.79
C ALA A 62 -10.78 -13.34 -11.32
N PRO A 63 -10.45 -14.53 -11.86
CA PRO A 63 -9.27 -15.28 -11.44
C PRO A 63 -7.96 -14.48 -11.46
N GLY A 64 -7.80 -13.58 -12.43
CA GLY A 64 -6.64 -12.70 -12.54
C GLY A 64 -6.56 -11.62 -11.46
N ARG A 65 -7.70 -11.21 -10.87
CA ARG A 65 -7.72 -10.27 -9.74
C ARG A 65 -7.19 -10.92 -8.47
N LEU A 66 -7.51 -12.20 -8.24
CA LEU A 66 -6.96 -12.96 -7.11
C LEU A 66 -5.43 -13.12 -7.21
N ASP A 67 -4.91 -13.36 -8.42
CA ASP A 67 -3.46 -13.40 -8.64
C ASP A 67 -2.81 -12.04 -8.40
N ALA A 68 -3.39 -10.96 -8.94
CA ALA A 68 -2.92 -9.60 -8.67
C ALA A 68 -2.93 -9.29 -7.17
N PHE A 69 -3.99 -9.69 -6.45
CA PHE A 69 -4.08 -9.50 -5.01
C PHE A 69 -2.97 -10.23 -4.23
N VAL A 70 -2.61 -11.45 -4.64
CA VAL A 70 -1.48 -12.18 -4.04
C VAL A 70 -0.17 -11.41 -4.22
N GLU A 71 0.04 -10.80 -5.39
CA GLU A 71 1.21 -9.93 -5.64
C GLU A 71 1.14 -8.63 -4.83
N ASP A 72 -0.04 -8.01 -4.71
CA ASP A 72 -0.26 -6.81 -3.88
C ASP A 72 0.12 -7.08 -2.41
N VAL A 73 -0.30 -8.23 -1.88
CA VAL A 73 0.04 -8.66 -0.52
C VAL A 73 1.55 -8.94 -0.38
N ASP A 74 2.18 -9.60 -1.34
CA ASP A 74 3.64 -9.81 -1.30
C ASP A 74 4.39 -8.46 -1.32
N GLY A 75 3.94 -7.53 -2.16
CA GLY A 75 4.44 -6.17 -2.24
C GLY A 75 4.25 -5.38 -0.94
N PHE A 76 3.11 -5.55 -0.25
CA PHE A 76 2.82 -4.91 1.03
C PHE A 76 3.67 -5.46 2.18
N ILE A 77 3.90 -6.78 2.21
CA ILE A 77 4.65 -7.46 3.28
C ILE A 77 6.16 -7.27 3.11
N SER A 78 6.64 -7.16 1.88
CA SER A 78 8.06 -7.10 1.57
C SER A 78 8.85 -5.88 2.04
N PRO A 79 8.28 -4.70 2.31
CA PRO A 79 8.95 -3.62 3.03
C PRO A 79 8.81 -3.74 4.56
N ALA A 80 7.95 -4.61 5.10
CA ALA A 80 7.69 -4.70 6.53
C ALA A 80 8.92 -5.10 7.37
N SER A 81 8.86 -4.88 8.69
CA SER A 81 9.92 -5.34 9.61
C SER A 81 10.02 -6.88 9.62
N LYS A 82 11.20 -7.43 9.96
CA LYS A 82 11.41 -8.90 10.03
C LYS A 82 10.38 -9.59 10.94
N THR A 83 10.09 -8.97 12.09
CA THR A 83 9.11 -9.47 13.06
C THR A 83 7.70 -9.50 12.47
N LEU A 84 7.29 -8.43 11.77
CA LEU A 84 5.97 -8.36 11.16
C LEU A 84 5.83 -9.37 10.01
N ARG A 85 6.85 -9.51 9.16
CA ARG A 85 6.87 -10.56 8.12
C ARG A 85 6.71 -11.94 8.72
N PHE A 86 7.51 -12.25 9.74
CA PHE A 86 7.42 -13.52 10.43
C PHE A 86 6.02 -13.75 11.01
N GLY A 87 5.43 -12.75 11.67
CA GLY A 87 4.07 -12.83 12.20
C GLY A 87 3.03 -13.13 11.13
N LEU A 88 3.05 -12.41 10.00
CA LEU A 88 2.09 -12.62 8.91
C LEU A 88 2.24 -14.00 8.25
N ILE A 89 3.48 -14.47 8.06
CA ILE A 89 3.73 -15.83 7.55
C ILE A 89 3.27 -16.89 8.55
N ALA A 90 3.52 -16.68 9.85
CA ALA A 90 3.08 -17.59 10.91
C ALA A 90 1.55 -17.66 10.99
N MET A 91 0.85 -16.53 10.83
CA MET A 91 -0.62 -16.51 10.76
C MET A 91 -1.14 -17.29 9.55
N LEU A 92 -0.54 -17.09 8.36
CA LEU A 92 -0.91 -17.83 7.16
C LEU A 92 -0.67 -19.35 7.34
N PHE A 93 0.43 -19.72 7.98
CA PHE A 93 0.72 -21.12 8.33
C PHE A 93 -0.32 -21.68 9.30
N ALA A 94 -0.69 -20.92 10.34
CA ALA A 94 -1.73 -21.33 11.28
C ALA A 94 -3.08 -21.55 10.58
N ILE A 95 -3.47 -20.65 9.66
CA ILE A 95 -4.69 -20.80 8.86
C ILE A 95 -4.63 -22.04 7.97
N ARG A 96 -3.53 -22.25 7.23
CA ARG A 96 -3.32 -23.42 6.36
C ARG A 96 -3.60 -24.74 7.09
N TRP A 97 -3.12 -24.87 8.33
CA TRP A 97 -3.23 -26.08 9.13
C TRP A 97 -4.42 -26.09 10.09
N SER A 98 -5.17 -24.99 10.18
CA SER A 98 -6.30 -24.90 11.11
C SER A 98 -7.42 -25.92 10.87
N PRO A 99 -7.71 -26.43 9.65
CA PRO A 99 -8.72 -27.49 9.48
C PRO A 99 -8.42 -28.76 10.28
N LEU A 100 -7.15 -29.06 10.56
CA LEU A 100 -6.77 -30.21 11.37
C LEU A 100 -7.26 -30.11 12.81
N LEU A 101 -7.38 -28.89 13.35
CA LEU A 101 -7.95 -28.65 14.69
C LEU A 101 -9.44 -29.00 14.74
N PHE A 102 -10.10 -29.10 13.58
CA PHE A 102 -11.50 -29.47 13.42
C PHE A 102 -11.65 -30.88 12.83
N PHE A 103 -10.63 -31.73 12.99
CA PHE A 103 -10.60 -33.12 12.50
C PHE A 103 -10.77 -33.28 10.98
N ARG A 104 -10.40 -32.25 10.19
CA ARG A 104 -10.31 -32.35 8.73
C ARG A 104 -8.86 -32.59 8.30
N PHE A 105 -8.61 -33.74 7.68
CA PHE A 105 -7.29 -34.15 7.17
C PHE A 105 -6.96 -33.56 5.78
N LYS A 106 -7.36 -32.30 5.55
CA LYS A 106 -7.07 -31.52 4.34
C LYS A 106 -6.50 -30.17 4.77
N THR A 107 -5.65 -29.57 3.95
CA THR A 107 -5.22 -28.19 4.18
C THR A 107 -6.32 -27.20 3.77
N PHE A 108 -6.23 -25.96 4.25
CA PHE A 108 -7.26 -24.96 3.98
C PHE A 108 -7.50 -24.73 2.48
N GLU A 109 -6.45 -24.66 1.67
CA GLU A 109 -6.57 -24.46 0.22
C GLU A 109 -7.14 -25.67 -0.54
N GLU A 110 -7.18 -26.85 0.08
CA GLU A 110 -7.78 -28.06 -0.52
C GLU A 110 -9.30 -28.18 -0.26
N LEU A 111 -9.85 -27.31 0.60
CA LEU A 111 -11.29 -27.22 0.85
C LEU A 111 -12.01 -26.54 -0.33
N THR A 112 -13.32 -26.81 -0.50
CA THR A 112 -14.14 -26.04 -1.44
C THR A 112 -14.30 -24.59 -0.96
N VAL A 113 -14.74 -23.68 -1.83
CA VAL A 113 -14.90 -22.27 -1.45
C VAL A 113 -15.89 -22.12 -0.29
N GLU A 114 -17.00 -22.85 -0.32
CA GLU A 114 -18.03 -22.84 0.72
C GLU A 114 -17.48 -23.39 2.05
N ASP A 115 -16.74 -24.50 2.00
CA ASP A 115 -16.10 -25.07 3.19
C ASP A 115 -15.05 -24.13 3.78
N ARG A 116 -14.30 -23.40 2.94
CA ARG A 116 -13.34 -22.39 3.40
C ARG A 116 -14.05 -21.23 4.10
N VAL A 117 -15.17 -20.74 3.55
CA VAL A 117 -15.99 -19.69 4.17
C VAL A 117 -16.47 -20.14 5.54
N HIS A 118 -17.13 -21.30 5.62
CA HIS A 118 -17.62 -21.84 6.88
C HIS A 118 -16.51 -22.10 7.89
N HIS A 119 -15.34 -22.54 7.42
CA HIS A 119 -14.18 -22.76 8.28
C HIS A 119 -13.64 -21.45 8.87
N LEU A 120 -13.55 -20.38 8.09
CA LEU A 120 -13.17 -19.06 8.59
C LEU A 120 -14.17 -18.54 9.62
N GLU A 121 -15.47 -18.67 9.36
CA GLU A 121 -16.52 -18.31 10.32
C GLU A 121 -16.43 -19.12 11.63
N ALA A 122 -16.10 -20.42 11.53
CA ALA A 122 -15.91 -21.27 12.69
C ALA A 122 -14.68 -20.84 13.51
N LEU A 123 -13.59 -20.43 12.86
CA LEU A 123 -12.41 -19.88 13.54
C LEU A 123 -12.73 -18.56 14.25
N GLU A 124 -13.53 -17.68 13.65
CA GLU A 124 -13.98 -16.43 14.27
C GLU A 124 -14.87 -16.66 15.49
N LYS A 125 -15.69 -17.72 15.47
CA LYS A 125 -16.57 -18.10 16.57
C LYS A 125 -15.91 -19.03 17.59
N SER A 126 -14.63 -19.36 17.42
CA SER A 126 -13.93 -20.31 18.29
C SER A 126 -13.79 -19.80 19.73
N LYS A 127 -13.93 -20.72 20.70
CA LYS A 127 -13.72 -20.43 22.13
C LYS A 127 -12.24 -20.20 22.48
N VAL A 128 -11.32 -20.60 21.60
CA VAL A 128 -9.88 -20.39 21.78
C VAL A 128 -9.58 -18.93 21.47
N LYS A 129 -9.46 -18.09 22.51
CA LYS A 129 -9.34 -16.62 22.41
C LYS A 129 -8.34 -16.10 21.36
N GLN A 130 -7.27 -16.85 21.09
CA GLN A 130 -6.24 -16.46 20.12
C GLN A 130 -6.67 -16.64 18.66
N LEU A 131 -7.56 -17.60 18.35
CA LEU A 131 -7.95 -17.89 16.96
C LEU A 131 -8.80 -16.78 16.35
N PRO A 132 -9.88 -16.29 17.00
CA PRO A 132 -10.65 -15.16 16.46
C PRO A 132 -9.78 -13.91 16.27
N LEU A 133 -8.91 -13.61 17.25
CA LEU A 133 -8.01 -12.45 17.17
C LEU A 133 -7.08 -12.55 15.96
N LEU A 134 -6.50 -13.73 15.72
CA LEU A 134 -5.64 -13.99 14.57
C LEU A 134 -6.39 -13.80 13.26
N VAL A 135 -7.59 -14.38 13.13
CA VAL A 135 -8.40 -14.27 11.92
C VAL A 135 -8.80 -12.83 11.65
N VAL A 136 -9.29 -12.11 12.67
CA VAL A 136 -9.69 -10.70 12.54
C VAL A 136 -8.50 -9.83 12.17
N ALA A 137 -7.34 -10.01 12.81
CA ALA A 137 -6.13 -9.24 12.50
C ALA A 137 -5.70 -9.46 11.05
N TYR A 138 -5.68 -10.72 10.60
CA TYR A 138 -5.27 -11.06 9.24
C TYR A 138 -6.29 -10.57 8.21
N LYS A 139 -7.59 -10.79 8.44
CA LYS A 139 -8.67 -10.26 7.59
C LYS A 139 -8.56 -8.74 7.44
N THR A 140 -8.31 -8.02 8.53
CA THR A 140 -8.19 -6.56 8.50
C THR A 140 -7.10 -6.10 7.53
N VAL A 141 -5.92 -6.74 7.58
CA VAL A 141 -4.81 -6.42 6.67
C VAL A 141 -5.17 -6.75 5.22
N LEU A 142 -5.76 -7.92 4.97
CA LEU A 142 -6.14 -8.33 3.62
C LEU A 142 -7.24 -7.44 3.02
N THR A 143 -8.27 -7.11 3.81
CA THR A 143 -9.34 -6.19 3.40
C THR A 143 -8.81 -4.81 3.08
N MET A 144 -7.88 -4.29 3.89
CA MET A 144 -7.22 -3.02 3.60
C MET A 144 -6.53 -3.06 2.22
N ILE A 145 -5.75 -4.11 1.94
CA ILE A 145 -5.01 -4.25 0.67
C ILE A 145 -5.98 -4.45 -0.51
N PHE A 146 -7.02 -5.26 -0.33
CA PHE A 146 -7.96 -5.62 -1.40
C PHE A 146 -8.68 -4.38 -1.94
N TYR A 147 -9.18 -3.54 -1.04
CA TYR A 147 -9.91 -2.31 -1.38
C TYR A 147 -9.00 -1.10 -1.69
N GLU A 148 -7.67 -1.25 -1.70
CA GLU A 148 -6.79 -0.23 -2.26
C GLU A 148 -6.81 -0.22 -3.80
N ASP A 149 -7.30 -1.29 -4.44
CA ASP A 149 -7.43 -1.36 -5.90
C ASP A 149 -8.46 -0.37 -6.45
N GLU A 150 -8.10 0.31 -7.55
CA GLU A 150 -8.94 1.32 -8.17
C GLU A 150 -10.18 0.74 -8.86
N GLY A 151 -10.13 -0.53 -9.29
CA GLY A 151 -11.27 -1.25 -9.83
C GLY A 151 -12.31 -1.53 -8.76
N GLU A 152 -11.89 -2.09 -7.63
CA GLU A 152 -12.76 -2.36 -6.48
C GLU A 152 -13.37 -1.08 -5.90
N GLN A 153 -12.58 -0.02 -5.78
CA GLN A 153 -13.08 1.30 -5.36
C GLN A 153 -14.18 1.83 -6.28
N ARG A 154 -14.01 1.68 -7.60
CA ARG A 154 -15.04 2.08 -8.57
C ARG A 154 -16.29 1.21 -8.48
N ALA A 155 -16.13 -0.09 -8.25
CA ALA A 155 -17.24 -1.03 -8.11
C ALA A 155 -18.16 -0.67 -6.93
N ILE A 156 -17.59 -0.20 -5.81
CA ILE A 156 -18.35 0.27 -4.64
C ILE A 156 -18.81 1.73 -4.73
N GLY A 157 -18.66 2.37 -5.89
CA GLY A 157 -19.11 3.74 -6.14
C GLY A 157 -18.18 4.84 -5.56
N TYR A 158 -16.95 4.50 -5.19
CA TYR A 158 -15.98 5.49 -4.72
C TYR A 158 -15.38 6.27 -5.91
N PRO A 159 -15.46 7.61 -5.94
CA PRO A 159 -15.04 8.44 -7.07
C PRO A 159 -13.51 8.61 -7.12
N GLY A 160 -12.78 7.54 -7.42
CA GLY A 160 -11.40 7.61 -7.91
C GLY A 160 -10.39 8.44 -7.08
N PRO A 161 -9.33 9.00 -7.71
CA PRO A 161 -8.00 9.18 -7.11
C PRO A 161 -7.86 10.34 -6.10
N GLU A 162 -8.94 10.86 -5.53
CA GLU A 162 -8.87 11.93 -4.53
C GLU A 162 -8.00 11.55 -3.31
N ARG A 163 -7.86 10.24 -3.02
CA ARG A 163 -6.90 9.73 -2.03
C ARG A 163 -5.42 10.01 -2.36
N LYS A 164 -5.03 10.06 -3.64
CA LYS A 164 -3.64 10.36 -4.05
C LYS A 164 -3.25 11.81 -3.76
N ARG A 165 -4.23 12.71 -3.55
CA ARG A 165 -3.99 14.10 -3.17
C ARG A 165 -3.33 14.22 -1.80
N TRP A 166 -3.67 13.33 -0.86
CA TRP A 166 -3.12 13.33 0.51
C TRP A 166 -1.80 12.54 0.63
N LYS A 167 -1.56 11.56 -0.26
CA LYS A 167 -0.26 10.85 -0.35
C LYS A 167 0.85 11.75 -0.90
N LYS A 168 0.52 12.82 -1.63
CA LYS A 168 1.41 13.97 -1.84
C LYS A 168 1.44 14.74 -0.51
N GLY A 169 2.38 14.42 0.37
CA GLY A 169 2.54 15.13 1.64
C GLY A 169 2.56 16.66 1.43
N PRO A 170 2.20 17.47 2.45
CA PRO A 170 2.29 18.91 2.34
C PRO A 170 3.70 19.24 1.84
N SER A 171 3.80 19.91 0.70
CA SER A 171 5.06 20.51 0.26
C SER A 171 5.44 21.49 1.35
N LEU A 172 6.26 21.03 2.32
CA LEU A 172 6.71 21.87 3.41
C LEU A 172 7.40 23.07 2.75
N PRO A 173 6.98 24.31 3.04
CA PRO A 173 7.70 25.46 2.56
C PRO A 173 9.14 25.31 3.04
N VAL A 174 10.07 25.27 2.09
CA VAL A 174 11.50 25.26 2.39
C VAL A 174 11.76 26.54 3.17
N VAL A 175 11.97 26.42 4.48
CA VAL A 175 12.42 27.53 5.31
C VAL A 175 13.80 27.89 4.78
N GLN A 176 13.88 28.99 4.05
CA GLN A 176 15.17 29.52 3.64
C GLN A 176 15.92 29.93 4.92
N PRO A 177 17.16 29.48 5.13
CA PRO A 177 17.95 29.93 6.26
C PRO A 177 18.08 31.45 6.14
N ASN A 178 17.62 32.17 7.17
CA ASN A 178 17.82 33.61 7.26
C ASN A 178 19.33 33.87 7.30
N GLU A 179 19.88 34.35 6.19
CA GLU A 179 21.16 35.02 6.20
C GLU A 179 21.01 36.33 7.00
N GLU A 180 21.89 36.46 7.99
CA GLU A 180 22.33 37.71 8.62
C GLU A 180 21.34 38.48 9.53
N VAL A 181 21.63 38.41 10.83
CA VAL A 181 21.75 39.63 11.62
C VAL A 181 23.20 39.71 12.11
N ALA A 182 24.05 40.29 11.28
CA ALA A 182 25.34 40.82 11.69
C ALA A 182 25.21 42.35 11.71
N GLN A 183 24.97 42.90 12.91
CA GLN A 183 25.36 44.25 13.31
C GLN A 183 25.80 44.21 14.77
#